data_AF-A0AAW4PS11-F1
#
_entry.id   AF-A0AAW4PS11-F1
#
_cell.length_a   1.000
_cell.length_b   1.000
_cell.length_c   1.000
_cell.angle_alpha   90.00
_cell.angle_beta   90.00
_cell.angle_gamma   90.00
#
_symmetry.space_group_name_H-M   'P 1'
#
loop_
_entity.id
_entity.type
_entity.pdbx_description
1 polymer ?
#
loop_
_entity_poly.entity_id
_entity_poly.type
_entity_poly.pdbx_seq_one_letter_code
_entity_poly.pdbx_strand_id
1 'polypeptide(L)' 'MDEKCLDGPLRATDRGRTCANCGEVIDTTEWYPVVSVPGEGYRIYAFCDEGCRDQWRQQTDR' A
#
# COMPACT_ATOMS: atom_id res chain seq x y z
N MET A 1 2.29 -29.99 -21.95
CA MET A 1 1.92 -30.05 -20.52
C MET A 1 3.12 -29.50 -19.78
N ASP A 2 3.11 -28.20 -19.49
CA ASP A 2 4.20 -27.55 -18.77
C ASP A 2 3.57 -26.87 -17.55
N GLU A 3 2.92 -27.71 -16.76
CA GLU A 3 2.59 -27.51 -15.36
C GLU A 3 3.93 -27.51 -14.61
N LYS A 4 4.39 -26.32 -14.19
CA LYS A 4 5.24 -26.07 -13.00
C LYS A 4 5.67 -24.60 -12.93
N CYS A 5 4.71 -23.71 -12.69
CA CYS A 5 5.02 -22.54 -11.86
C CYS A 5 4.91 -22.98 -10.41
N LEU A 6 5.93 -23.67 -9.92
CA LEU A 6 6.00 -24.07 -8.51
C LEU A 6 6.14 -22.82 -7.65
N ASP A 7 5.17 -22.68 -6.77
CA ASP A 7 5.12 -21.94 -5.52
C ASP A 7 6.44 -22.07 -4.74
N GLY A 8 7.45 -21.29 -5.13
CA GLY A 8 8.55 -20.95 -4.22
C GLY A 8 7.98 -19.96 -3.19
N PRO A 9 8.43 -19.98 -1.91
CA PRO A 9 7.85 -19.09 -0.92
C PRO A 9 7.93 -17.70 -1.52
N LEU A 10 6.78 -17.03 -1.60
CA LEU A 10 6.64 -15.65 -2.04
C LEU A 10 7.42 -14.76 -1.08
N ARG A 11 8.75 -14.87 -1.06
CA ARG A 11 9.67 -13.78 -0.87
C ARG A 11 9.70 -12.99 -2.17
N ALA A 12 8.51 -12.68 -2.70
CA ALA A 12 8.26 -11.33 -3.15
C ALA A 12 8.89 -10.49 -2.05
N THR A 13 9.88 -9.68 -2.41
CA THR A 13 10.38 -8.67 -1.49
C THR A 13 9.15 -7.93 -1.00
N ASP A 14 8.70 -8.31 0.20
CA ASP A 14 7.76 -7.63 1.06
C ASP A 14 8.45 -6.32 1.43
N ARG A 15 8.65 -5.47 0.42
CA ARG A 15 8.66 -4.04 0.60
C ARG A 15 7.19 -3.71 0.78
N GLY A 16 6.62 -4.21 1.88
CA GLY A 16 5.24 -4.02 2.22
C GLY A 16 4.96 -2.54 2.07
N ARG A 17 3.89 -2.26 1.34
CA ARG A 17 3.50 -0.88 1.05
C ARG A 17 3.35 -0.23 2.40
N THR A 18 4.25 0.68 2.74
CA THR A 18 4.27 1.22 4.09
C THR A 18 3.14 2.23 4.21
N CYS A 19 2.44 2.23 5.34
CA CYS A 19 1.38 3.19 5.57
C CYS A 19 1.96 4.60 5.53
N ALA A 20 1.42 5.44 4.65
CA ALA A 20 1.89 6.81 4.48
C ALA A 20 1.62 7.70 5.70
N ASN A 21 0.75 7.26 6.63
CA ASN A 21 0.42 7.96 7.85
C ASN A 21 1.28 7.50 9.06
N CYS A 22 1.26 6.20 9.38
CA CYS A 22 1.93 5.67 10.58
C CYS A 22 3.29 4.99 10.31
N GLY A 23 3.63 4.70 9.04
CA GLY A 23 4.86 4.00 8.68
C GLY A 23 4.86 2.50 8.97
N GLU A 24 3.71 1.92 9.33
CA GLU A 24 3.57 0.47 9.53
C GLU A 24 3.58 -0.27 8.19
N VAL A 25 4.10 -1.50 8.19
CA VAL A 25 4.06 -2.38 7.02
C VAL A 25 2.63 -2.81 6.78
N ILE A 26 2.07 -2.46 5.61
CA ILE A 26 0.75 -2.94 5.22
C ILE A 26 0.93 -4.33 4.62
N ASP A 27 0.27 -5.30 5.26
CA ASP A 27 0.14 -6.64 4.71
C ASP A 27 -0.53 -6.55 3.32
N THR A 28 -0.07 -7.29 2.33
CA THR A 28 -0.64 -7.17 0.96
C THR A 28 -1.57 -8.31 0.58
N THR A 29 -1.94 -9.15 1.55
CA THR A 29 -2.87 -10.26 1.36
C THR A 29 -4.32 -9.81 1.37
N GLU A 30 -4.61 -8.62 1.93
CA GLU A 30 -5.93 -8.00 1.95
C GLU A 30 -5.99 -6.71 1.12
N TRP A 31 -7.21 -6.22 0.87
CA TRP A 31 -7.43 -4.96 0.17
C TRP A 31 -7.35 -3.78 1.14
N TYR A 32 -6.43 -2.85 0.86
CA TYR A 32 -6.18 -1.69 1.71
C TYR A 32 -6.54 -0.37 1.02
N PRO A 33 -6.96 0.63 1.81
CA PRO A 33 -7.25 1.96 1.28
C PRO A 33 -6.01 2.60 0.66
N VAL A 34 -6.19 3.20 -0.51
CA VAL A 34 -5.17 3.98 -1.22
C VAL A 34 -5.71 5.35 -1.63
N VAL A 35 -4.83 6.34 -1.71
CA VAL A 35 -5.15 7.69 -2.21
C VAL A 35 -4.17 8.06 -3.31
N SER A 36 -4.69 8.47 -4.45
CA SER A 36 -3.91 9.09 -5.52
C SER A 36 -3.93 10.60 -5.39
N VAL A 37 -2.76 11.23 -5.29
CA VAL A 37 -2.63 12.69 -5.31
C VAL A 37 -2.03 13.13 -6.65
N PRO A 38 -2.70 14.06 -7.37
CA PRO A 38 -2.14 14.65 -8.58
C PRO A 38 -1.00 15.64 -8.23
N GLY A 39 0.11 15.56 -8.96
CA GLY A 39 1.27 16.47 -8.87
C GLY A 39 2.05 16.49 -10.19
N GLU A 40 3.39 16.58 -10.18
CA GLU A 40 4.23 16.36 -11.38
C GLU A 40 4.11 14.92 -11.96
N GLY A 41 3.40 14.05 -11.25
CA GLY A 41 2.85 12.77 -11.68
C GLY A 41 1.76 12.35 -10.69
N TYR A 42 1.17 11.17 -10.86
CA TYR A 42 0.26 10.60 -9.86
C TYR A 42 1.08 9.88 -8.78
N ARG A 43 1.04 10.39 -7.54
CA ARG A 43 1.60 9.67 -6.38
C ARG A 43 0.49 8.88 -5.71
N ILE A 44 0.72 7.59 -5.49
CA ILE A 44 -0.22 6.70 -4.81
C ILE A 44 0.31 6.42 -3.41
N TYR A 45 -0.50 6.73 -2.41
CA TYR A 45 -0.23 6.47 -0.99
C TYR A 45 -1.13 5.34 -0.50
N ALA A 46 -0.56 4.39 0.24
CA ALA A 46 -1.29 3.29 0.85
C ALA A 46 -1.45 3.50 2.36
N PHE A 47 -2.54 2.97 2.92
CA PHE A 47 -2.87 3.11 4.33
C PHE A 47 -3.33 1.76 4.91
N CYS A 48 -2.92 1.47 6.14
CA CYS A 48 -3.31 0.23 6.84
C CYS A 48 -4.81 0.18 7.15
N ASP A 49 -5.46 1.35 7.26
CA ASP A 49 -6.88 1.46 7.58
C ASP A 49 -7.44 2.83 7.16
N GLU A 50 -8.77 2.94 7.22
CA GLU A 50 -9.47 4.17 6.87
C GLU A 50 -9.17 5.34 7.82
N GLY A 51 -8.85 5.06 9.08
CA GLY A 51 -8.49 6.07 10.07
C GLY A 51 -7.17 6.75 9.72
N CYS A 52 -6.15 5.97 9.36
CA CYS A 52 -4.89 6.48 8.86
C CYS A 52 -5.05 7.29 7.57
N ARG A 53 -5.90 6.83 6.64
CA ARG A 53 -6.22 7.57 5.42
C ARG A 53 -6.84 8.93 5.73
N ASP A 54 -7.84 8.96 6.62
CA ASP A 54 -8.60 10.17 6.92
C ASP A 54 -7.73 11.20 7.66
N GLN A 55 -6.97 10.77 8.66
CA GLN A 55 -6.02 11.62 9.37
C GLN A 55 -4.97 12.20 8.42
N TRP A 56 -4.45 11.40 7.49
CA TRP A 56 -3.50 11.87 6.50
C TRP A 56 -4.10 12.91 5.54
N ARG A 57 -5.35 12.71 5.12
CA ARG A 57 -6.09 13.68 4.30
C ARG A 57 -6.28 15.00 5.02
N GLN A 58 -6.72 14.97 6.28
CA GLN A 58 -6.88 16.18 7.09
C GLN A 58 -5.57 16.96 7.26
N GLN A 59 -4.43 16.28 7.31
CA GLN A 59 -3.12 16.91 7.39
C GLN A 59 -2.63 17.49 6.06
N THR A 60 -3.01 16.88 4.94
CA THR A 60 -2.49 17.22 3.60
C THR A 60 -3.37 18.21 2.84
N ASP A 61 -4.69 18.25 3.10
CA ASP A 61 -5.66 19.14 2.44
C ASP A 61 -5.69 20.55 3.05
N ARG A 62 -4.67 20.93 3.81
CA ARG A 62 -4.55 22.23 4.51
C ARG A 62 -3.67 23.20 3.75
#